data_AF-A0A4R8A0T5-F1
#
_entry.id   AF-A0A4R8A0T5-F1
#
_cell.length_a   1.000
_cell.length_b   1.000
_cell.length_c   1.000
_cell.angle_alpha   90.00
_cell.angle_beta   90.00
_cell.angle_gamma   90.00
#
_symmetry.space_group_name_H-M   'P 1'
#
loop_
_entity.id
_entity.type
_entity.pdbx_description
1 polymer ?
#
loop_
_entity_poly.entity_id
_entity_poly.type
_entity_poly.pdbx_seq_one_letter_code
_entity_poly.pdbx_strand_id
1 'polypeptide(L)'
;MPMTYQQMPPPQGTPYPGPTPKRLRQYDPLAVAVGNASLLGLGYFLIRRSLFGIVGLAGTAVLVVLLYRHKSVWCELGLLAWWILQIAHGWFLARRQPNRTASLPKRLVALGITIPVLAAVGFVRYDASRVAGQVADAREAGDCAKVRTAQDQVWLGDRVVAGRQMDRGDGDVATCATLEVAKGNLTAAVGLGDVVSLKLGYGVLGPIAADARQQATAGVVMDRFVKDLQAMEPCELTTLTTWLQARKLSGDLLDRANAVVPRIEPNALLACADDHASREEWPTARAAYQRLVTTYPKAKQAVRARAGLVRATLAIELDNVRSLLLDAEYCSRPAKYSGAKPYHRGFNPAIFLGDGSQYADQLPAAWSIDDPYRANIVVCTETPGMGAAVRTCPYVPESDPYGGAITQVTFHKVTVPTKVYELRTGRLVASATVQIAGDACPYHLDPGSTEDESVTPSDAQVQAAFRPLVVRP
;
A
#
# COMPACT_ATOMS: atom_id res chain seq x y z
N MET A 1 -41.00 -99.72 -98.89
CA MET A 1 -40.01 -98.73 -99.37
C MET A 1 -40.34 -97.40 -98.71
N PRO A 2 -39.38 -96.74 -98.04
CA PRO A 2 -39.64 -95.71 -97.04
C PRO A 2 -39.71 -94.31 -97.65
N MET A 3 -40.70 -93.51 -97.21
CA MET A 3 -40.73 -92.07 -97.46
C MET A 3 -39.96 -91.34 -96.36
N THR A 4 -38.91 -90.64 -96.79
CA THR A 4 -37.99 -89.83 -96.00
C THR A 4 -38.68 -88.53 -95.57
N TYR A 5 -38.80 -88.29 -94.26
CA TYR A 5 -39.18 -86.99 -93.72
C TYR A 5 -37.97 -86.03 -93.82
N GLN A 6 -38.10 -84.98 -94.64
CA GLN A 6 -37.17 -83.85 -94.64
C GLN A 6 -37.35 -83.05 -93.34
N GLN A 7 -36.31 -83.07 -92.48
CA GLN A 7 -36.19 -82.15 -91.34
C GLN A 7 -35.87 -80.73 -91.85
N MET A 8 -36.78 -79.79 -91.58
CA MET A 8 -36.46 -78.36 -91.63
C MET A 8 -35.49 -77.98 -90.50
N PRO A 9 -34.47 -77.16 -90.75
CA PRO A 9 -33.61 -76.62 -89.70
C PRO A 9 -34.40 -75.64 -88.81
N PRO A 10 -34.12 -75.57 -87.50
CA PRO A 10 -34.76 -74.61 -86.61
C PRO A 10 -34.37 -73.17 -87.00
N PRO A 11 -35.29 -72.19 -86.81
CA PRO A 11 -35.01 -70.80 -87.13
C PRO A 11 -33.86 -70.25 -86.27
N GLN A 12 -32.88 -69.61 -86.92
CA GLN A 12 -31.83 -68.84 -86.27
C GLN A 12 -32.46 -67.63 -85.56
N GLY A 13 -32.62 -67.73 -84.24
CA GLY A 13 -33.00 -66.61 -83.40
C GLY A 13 -31.95 -65.51 -83.44
N THR A 14 -32.37 -64.29 -83.73
CA THR A 14 -31.55 -63.08 -83.55
C THR A 14 -31.19 -62.91 -82.07
N PRO A 15 -29.95 -62.52 -81.72
CA PRO A 15 -29.62 -62.23 -80.33
C PRO A 15 -30.40 -60.99 -79.89
N TYR A 16 -31.37 -61.17 -78.99
CA TYR A 16 -31.99 -60.07 -78.26
C TYR A 16 -30.89 -59.37 -77.44
N PRO A 17 -30.65 -58.06 -77.57
CA PRO A 17 -29.76 -57.35 -76.67
C PRO A 17 -30.49 -57.21 -75.33
N GLY A 18 -30.41 -58.24 -74.49
CA GLY A 18 -30.72 -58.08 -73.08
C GLY A 18 -29.88 -56.92 -72.51
N PRO A 19 -30.40 -56.12 -71.56
CA PRO A 19 -29.61 -55.08 -70.91
C PRO A 19 -28.32 -55.72 -70.40
N THR A 20 -27.17 -55.13 -70.77
CA THR A 20 -25.85 -55.58 -70.31
C THR A 20 -25.93 -55.87 -68.81
N PRO A 21 -25.51 -57.06 -68.32
CA PRO A 21 -25.56 -57.35 -66.90
C PRO A 21 -24.83 -56.22 -66.18
N LYS A 22 -25.54 -55.51 -65.29
CA LYS A 22 -24.92 -54.47 -64.46
C LYS A 22 -23.71 -55.12 -63.81
N ARG A 23 -22.49 -54.75 -64.23
CA ARG A 23 -21.26 -55.27 -63.63
C ARG A 23 -21.41 -55.08 -62.12
N LEU A 24 -21.56 -56.18 -61.39
CA LEU A 24 -21.60 -56.18 -59.94
C LEU A 24 -20.24 -55.67 -59.48
N ARG A 25 -20.19 -54.37 -59.17
CA ARG A 25 -18.95 -53.66 -58.85
C ARG A 25 -18.39 -54.26 -57.57
N GLN A 26 -17.16 -54.72 -57.64
CA GLN A 26 -16.43 -55.38 -56.55
C GLN A 26 -16.20 -54.42 -55.36
N TYR A 27 -16.35 -54.90 -54.12
CA TYR A 27 -16.14 -54.11 -52.90
C TYR A 27 -15.00 -54.68 -52.05
N ASP A 28 -14.14 -53.80 -51.51
CA ASP A 28 -13.00 -54.16 -50.67
C ASP A 28 -13.26 -53.74 -49.21
N PRO A 29 -13.44 -54.69 -48.28
CA PRO A 29 -13.74 -54.39 -46.87
C PRO A 29 -12.67 -53.54 -46.18
N LEU A 30 -11.39 -53.70 -46.54
CA LEU A 30 -10.29 -52.91 -45.96
C LEU A 30 -10.38 -51.45 -46.40
N ALA A 31 -10.68 -51.20 -47.68
CA ALA A 31 -10.86 -49.83 -48.17
C ALA A 31 -12.05 -49.13 -47.49
N VAL A 32 -13.13 -49.86 -47.19
CA VAL A 32 -14.30 -49.32 -46.48
C VAL A 32 -14.00 -49.00 -45.02
N ALA A 33 -13.34 -49.91 -44.31
CA ALA A 33 -12.94 -49.68 -42.92
C ALA A 33 -11.95 -48.51 -42.79
N VAL A 34 -10.93 -48.46 -43.65
CA VAL A 34 -9.97 -47.34 -43.70
C VAL A 34 -10.67 -46.03 -44.06
N GLY A 35 -11.60 -46.04 -45.02
CA GLY A 35 -12.39 -44.86 -45.37
C GLY A 35 -13.23 -44.36 -44.20
N ASN A 36 -13.88 -45.25 -43.45
CA ASN A 36 -14.65 -44.87 -42.25
C ASN A 36 -13.77 -44.43 -41.06
N ALA A 37 -12.51 -44.87 -41.01
CA ALA A 37 -11.56 -44.41 -39.99
C ALA A 37 -11.24 -42.91 -40.08
N SER A 38 -11.59 -42.24 -41.18
CA SER A 38 -11.53 -40.78 -41.29
C SER A 38 -12.63 -40.04 -40.51
N LEU A 39 -13.61 -40.74 -39.91
CA LEU A 39 -14.85 -40.19 -39.31
C LEU A 39 -15.80 -39.46 -40.27
N LEU A 40 -15.46 -39.34 -41.56
CA LEU A 40 -16.27 -38.67 -42.58
C LEU A 40 -17.31 -39.58 -43.24
N GLY A 41 -17.39 -40.85 -42.82
CA GLY A 41 -18.30 -41.84 -43.42
C GLY A 41 -17.95 -42.24 -44.86
N LEU A 42 -16.72 -41.95 -45.32
CA LEU A 42 -16.23 -42.22 -46.69
C LEU A 42 -16.37 -43.68 -47.12
N GLY A 43 -16.22 -44.63 -46.20
CA GLY A 43 -16.42 -46.05 -46.47
C GLY A 43 -17.85 -46.39 -46.89
N TYR A 44 -18.86 -45.71 -46.34
CA TYR A 44 -20.26 -45.90 -46.73
C TYR A 44 -20.54 -45.35 -48.13
N PHE A 45 -19.92 -44.24 -48.52
CA PHE A 45 -20.02 -43.71 -49.87
C PHE A 45 -19.33 -44.62 -50.90
N LEU A 46 -18.21 -45.27 -50.54
CA LEU A 46 -17.53 -46.26 -51.39
C LEU A 46 -18.40 -47.49 -51.71
N ILE A 47 -19.35 -47.83 -50.84
CA ILE A 47 -20.36 -48.88 -51.07
C ILE A 47 -21.72 -48.35 -51.55
N ARG A 48 -21.80 -47.06 -51.96
CA ARG A 48 -23.02 -46.37 -52.42
C ARG A 48 -24.17 -46.36 -51.41
N ARG A 49 -23.88 -46.47 -50.11
CA ARG A 49 -24.86 -46.34 -49.04
C ARG A 49 -24.84 -44.93 -48.46
N SER A 50 -25.30 -43.97 -49.27
CA SER A 50 -25.27 -42.53 -48.94
C SER A 50 -25.96 -42.20 -47.62
N LEU A 51 -27.10 -42.84 -47.30
CA LEU A 51 -27.81 -42.64 -46.04
C LEU A 51 -26.90 -42.88 -44.82
N PHE A 52 -26.15 -43.99 -44.80
CA PHE A 52 -25.24 -44.31 -43.70
C PHE A 52 -24.01 -43.40 -43.68
N GLY A 53 -23.55 -42.94 -44.84
CA GLY A 53 -22.50 -41.91 -44.94
C GLY A 53 -22.93 -40.58 -44.32
N ILE A 54 -24.15 -40.13 -44.63
CA ILE A 54 -24.73 -38.89 -44.08
C ILE A 54 -24.97 -39.02 -42.57
N VAL A 55 -25.54 -40.13 -42.09
CA VAL A 55 -25.73 -40.38 -40.65
C VAL A 55 -24.38 -40.46 -39.93
N GLY A 56 -23.38 -41.12 -40.54
CA GLY A 56 -22.01 -41.18 -40.05
C GLY A 56 -21.40 -39.79 -39.85
N LEU A 57 -21.47 -38.96 -40.88
CA LEU A 57 -20.98 -37.58 -40.88
C LEU A 57 -21.75 -36.71 -39.87
N ALA A 58 -23.07 -36.77 -39.86
CA ALA A 58 -23.92 -35.99 -38.95
C ALA A 58 -23.65 -36.38 -37.48
N GLY A 59 -23.50 -37.68 -37.19
CA GLY A 59 -23.15 -38.16 -35.85
C GLY A 59 -21.77 -37.66 -35.40
N THR A 60 -20.77 -37.68 -36.29
CA THR A 60 -19.45 -37.09 -36.02
C THR A 60 -19.57 -35.59 -35.74
N ALA A 61 -20.32 -34.86 -36.58
CA ALA A 61 -20.51 -33.42 -36.41
C ALA A 61 -21.19 -33.08 -35.07
N VAL A 62 -22.24 -33.82 -34.70
CA VAL A 62 -22.91 -33.65 -33.40
C VAL A 62 -21.94 -33.93 -32.24
N LEU A 63 -21.16 -35.01 -32.31
CA LEU A 63 -20.21 -35.34 -31.25
C LEU A 63 -19.08 -34.31 -31.13
N VAL A 64 -18.60 -33.76 -32.24
CA VAL A 64 -17.62 -32.65 -32.24
C VAL A 64 -18.23 -31.38 -31.61
N VAL A 65 -19.48 -31.06 -31.93
CA VAL A 65 -20.20 -29.93 -31.31
C VAL A 65 -20.39 -30.17 -29.80
N LEU A 66 -20.74 -31.39 -29.39
CA LEU A 66 -20.87 -31.75 -27.97
C LEU A 66 -19.53 -31.70 -27.25
N LEU A 67 -18.44 -32.15 -27.88
CA LEU A 67 -17.07 -32.02 -27.37
C LEU A 67 -16.71 -30.55 -27.13
N TYR A 68 -16.96 -29.69 -28.11
CA TYR A 68 -16.72 -28.26 -28.00
C TYR A 68 -17.54 -27.60 -26.89
N ARG A 69 -18.83 -27.98 -26.75
CA ARG A 69 -19.74 -27.36 -25.78
C ARG A 69 -19.56 -27.86 -24.35
N HIS A 70 -19.42 -29.17 -24.17
CA HIS A 70 -19.38 -29.79 -22.84
C HIS A 70 -17.97 -30.05 -22.32
N LYS A 71 -16.96 -30.09 -23.21
CA LYS A 71 -15.53 -30.24 -22.87
C LYS A 71 -15.30 -31.36 -21.85
N SER A 72 -16.03 -32.46 -22.00
CA SER A 72 -16.10 -33.56 -21.03
C SER A 72 -15.38 -34.81 -21.55
N VAL A 73 -14.70 -35.53 -20.66
CA VAL A 73 -14.04 -36.81 -20.99
C VAL A 73 -15.04 -37.82 -21.58
N TRP A 74 -16.30 -37.76 -21.15
CA TRP A 74 -17.37 -38.61 -21.71
C TRP A 74 -17.64 -38.35 -23.19
N CYS A 75 -17.49 -37.11 -23.66
CA CYS A 75 -17.63 -36.78 -25.07
C CYS A 75 -16.42 -37.27 -25.88
N GLU A 76 -15.21 -37.27 -25.29
CA GLU A 76 -14.00 -37.85 -25.92
C GLU A 76 -14.15 -39.36 -26.07
N LEU A 77 -14.60 -40.04 -25.01
CA LEU A 77 -14.93 -41.46 -25.03
C LEU A 77 -16.06 -41.78 -26.01
N GLY A 78 -17.07 -40.92 -26.07
CA GLY A 78 -18.18 -41.04 -27.02
C GLY A 78 -17.72 -40.93 -28.48
N LEU A 79 -16.82 -39.99 -28.79
CA LEU A 79 -16.24 -39.87 -30.12
C LEU A 79 -15.34 -41.06 -30.48
N LEU A 80 -14.55 -41.56 -29.54
CA LEU A 80 -13.75 -42.78 -29.71
C LEU A 80 -14.62 -44.01 -29.96
N ALA A 81 -15.69 -44.19 -29.17
CA ALA A 81 -16.63 -45.29 -29.36
C ALA A 81 -17.34 -45.19 -30.71
N TRP A 82 -17.77 -43.99 -31.11
CA TRP A 82 -18.35 -43.72 -32.43
C TRP A 82 -17.39 -44.04 -33.57
N TRP A 83 -16.12 -43.68 -33.42
CA TRP A 83 -15.06 -43.99 -34.38
C TRP A 83 -14.91 -45.49 -34.59
N ILE A 84 -14.76 -46.25 -33.50
CA ILE A 84 -14.65 -47.72 -33.53
C ILE A 84 -15.91 -48.33 -34.17
N LEU A 85 -17.09 -47.83 -33.81
CA LEU A 85 -18.36 -48.30 -34.36
C LEU A 85 -18.44 -48.10 -35.87
N GLN A 86 -18.05 -46.93 -36.40
CA GLN A 86 -18.07 -46.67 -37.84
C GLN A 86 -17.11 -47.57 -38.63
N ILE A 87 -15.93 -47.86 -38.07
CA ILE A 87 -14.96 -48.79 -38.66
C ILE A 87 -15.52 -50.22 -38.67
N ALA A 88 -15.99 -50.71 -37.51
CA ALA A 88 -16.49 -52.07 -37.35
C ALA A 88 -17.75 -52.33 -38.19
N HIS A 89 -18.70 -51.38 -38.20
CA HIS A 89 -19.93 -51.48 -38.96
C HIS A 89 -19.69 -51.41 -40.48
N GLY A 90 -18.81 -50.51 -40.93
CA GLY A 90 -18.39 -50.44 -42.33
C GLY A 90 -17.74 -51.74 -42.83
N TRP A 91 -16.81 -52.28 -42.04
CA TRP A 91 -16.17 -53.57 -42.29
C TRP A 91 -17.18 -54.72 -42.40
N PHE A 92 -18.13 -54.78 -41.46
CA PHE A 92 -19.15 -55.81 -41.41
C PHE A 92 -20.10 -55.76 -42.61
N LEU A 93 -20.57 -54.58 -43.00
CA LEU A 93 -21.41 -54.39 -44.18
C LEU A 93 -20.68 -54.77 -45.48
N ALA A 94 -19.40 -54.44 -45.60
CA ALA A 94 -18.59 -54.81 -46.75
C ALA A 94 -18.32 -56.33 -46.82
N ARG A 95 -18.19 -57.01 -45.66
CA ARG A 95 -18.00 -58.47 -45.59
C ARG A 95 -19.21 -59.28 -46.05
N ARG A 96 -20.44 -58.77 -45.88
CA ARG A 96 -21.68 -59.49 -46.24
C ARG A 96 -22.00 -59.50 -47.75
N GLN A 97 -21.19 -58.86 -48.59
CA GLN A 97 -21.39 -58.82 -50.04
C GLN A 97 -20.81 -60.06 -50.75
N PRO A 98 -21.49 -60.62 -51.78
CA PRO A 98 -21.10 -61.88 -52.42
C PRO A 98 -19.83 -61.78 -53.29
N ASN A 99 -19.49 -60.60 -53.81
CA ASN A 99 -18.29 -60.41 -54.67
C ASN A 99 -17.18 -59.64 -53.94
N ARG A 100 -16.26 -60.41 -53.35
CA ARG A 100 -15.08 -59.91 -52.62
C ARG A 100 -13.85 -59.98 -53.52
N THR A 101 -13.21 -58.83 -53.77
CA THR A 101 -11.88 -58.81 -54.39
C THR A 101 -11.09 -57.63 -53.82
N ALA A 102 -9.80 -57.85 -53.57
CA ALA A 102 -8.90 -56.80 -53.14
C ALA A 102 -8.73 -55.78 -54.26
N SER A 103 -8.90 -54.50 -53.95
CA SER A 103 -8.76 -53.40 -54.91
C SER A 103 -7.73 -52.40 -54.40
N LEU A 104 -6.48 -52.56 -54.85
CA LEU A 104 -5.39 -51.61 -54.61
C LEU A 104 -5.77 -50.14 -54.84
N PRO A 105 -6.41 -49.75 -55.97
CA PRO A 105 -6.75 -48.34 -56.20
C PRO A 105 -7.75 -47.81 -55.18
N LYS A 106 -8.71 -48.62 -54.71
CA LYS A 106 -9.66 -48.18 -53.66
C LYS A 106 -9.00 -48.05 -52.30
N ARG A 107 -8.04 -48.90 -51.97
CA ARG A 107 -7.24 -48.78 -50.73
C ARG A 107 -6.38 -47.52 -50.75
N LEU A 108 -5.74 -47.21 -51.88
CA LEU A 108 -4.92 -46.01 -52.03
C LEU A 108 -5.76 -44.73 -51.90
N VAL A 109 -6.97 -44.69 -52.48
CA VAL A 109 -7.89 -43.56 -52.31
C VAL A 109 -8.35 -43.42 -50.85
N ALA A 110 -8.69 -44.53 -50.19
CA ALA A 110 -9.09 -44.50 -48.78
C ALA A 110 -7.94 -44.04 -47.87
N LEU A 111 -6.74 -44.59 -48.06
CA LEU A 111 -5.54 -44.18 -47.31
C LEU A 111 -5.17 -42.73 -47.59
N GLY A 112 -5.25 -42.31 -48.86
CA GLY A 112 -4.93 -40.95 -49.30
C GLY A 112 -5.83 -39.87 -48.70
N ILE A 113 -6.99 -40.22 -48.16
CA ILE A 113 -7.86 -39.28 -47.43
C ILE A 113 -7.74 -39.47 -45.91
N THR A 114 -7.73 -40.71 -45.42
CA THR A 114 -7.70 -40.98 -43.99
C THR A 114 -6.38 -40.55 -43.34
N ILE A 115 -5.24 -40.78 -43.99
CA ILE A 115 -3.92 -40.40 -43.44
C ILE A 115 -3.84 -38.87 -43.26
N PRO A 116 -4.14 -38.02 -44.26
CA PRO A 116 -4.14 -36.58 -44.07
C PRO A 116 -5.09 -36.10 -42.97
N VAL A 117 -6.30 -36.67 -42.85
CA VAL A 117 -7.26 -36.29 -41.80
C VAL A 117 -6.71 -36.61 -40.41
N LEU A 118 -6.17 -37.81 -40.20
CA LEU A 118 -5.58 -38.20 -38.92
C LEU A 118 -4.31 -37.40 -38.60
N ALA A 119 -3.48 -37.12 -39.62
CA ALA A 119 -2.30 -36.29 -39.48
C ALA A 119 -2.67 -34.85 -39.08
N ALA A 120 -3.72 -34.27 -39.69
CA ALA A 120 -4.22 -32.95 -39.33
C ALA A 120 -4.73 -32.90 -37.89
N VAL A 121 -5.51 -33.90 -37.45
CA VAL A 121 -5.98 -33.98 -36.04
C VAL A 121 -4.79 -34.15 -35.07
N GLY A 122 -3.82 -35.00 -35.42
CA GLY A 122 -2.61 -35.19 -34.64
C GLY A 122 -1.77 -33.92 -34.53
N PHE A 123 -1.63 -33.18 -35.62
CA PHE A 123 -0.93 -31.89 -35.66
C PHE A 123 -1.62 -30.85 -34.78
N VAL A 124 -2.95 -30.70 -34.88
CA VAL A 124 -3.71 -29.79 -34.01
C VAL A 124 -3.57 -30.18 -32.54
N ARG A 125 -3.62 -31.49 -32.20
CA ARG A 125 -3.44 -31.93 -30.82
C ARG A 125 -2.03 -31.65 -30.29
N TYR A 126 -1.01 -31.84 -31.12
CA TYR A 126 0.37 -31.50 -30.79
C TYR A 126 0.54 -30.00 -30.57
N ASP A 127 0.01 -29.16 -31.46
CA ASP A 127 0.10 -27.72 -31.35
C ASP A 127 -0.63 -27.20 -30.10
N ALA A 128 -1.84 -27.70 -29.83
CA ALA A 128 -2.56 -27.39 -28.60
C ALA A 128 -1.78 -27.77 -27.33
N SER A 129 -1.09 -28.93 -27.33
CA SER A 129 -0.24 -29.34 -26.20
C SER A 129 1.00 -28.46 -26.04
N ARG A 130 1.59 -27.99 -27.15
CA ARG A 130 2.72 -27.06 -27.17
C ARG A 130 2.31 -25.71 -26.60
N VAL A 131 1.18 -25.16 -27.04
CA VAL A 131 0.65 -23.88 -26.52
C VAL A 131 0.33 -23.99 -25.03
N ALA A 132 -0.34 -25.07 -24.60
CA ALA A 132 -0.63 -25.31 -23.18
C ALA A 132 0.66 -25.41 -22.33
N GLY A 133 1.70 -26.05 -22.86
CA GLY A 133 3.03 -26.10 -22.23
C GLY A 133 3.66 -24.71 -22.11
N GLN A 134 3.63 -23.91 -23.18
CA GLN A 134 4.16 -22.54 -23.17
C GLN A 134 3.44 -21.63 -22.16
N VAL A 135 2.11 -21.76 -22.02
CA VAL A 135 1.34 -21.03 -21.00
C VAL A 135 1.75 -21.47 -19.58
N ALA A 136 1.90 -22.79 -19.35
CA ALA A 136 2.32 -23.30 -18.05
C ALA A 136 3.74 -22.85 -17.68
N ASP A 137 4.69 -22.97 -18.61
CA ASP A 137 6.08 -22.54 -18.43
C ASP A 137 6.16 -21.03 -18.17
N ALA A 138 5.40 -20.23 -18.91
CA ALA A 138 5.33 -18.78 -18.72
C ALA A 138 4.75 -18.40 -17.36
N ARG A 139 3.71 -19.12 -16.89
CA ARG A 139 3.14 -18.93 -15.55
C ARG A 139 4.12 -19.32 -14.46
N GLU A 140 4.82 -20.45 -14.61
CA GLU A 140 5.87 -20.87 -13.67
C GLU A 140 7.05 -19.90 -13.64
N ALA A 141 7.34 -19.22 -14.75
CA ALA A 141 8.30 -18.13 -14.83
C ALA A 141 7.75 -16.76 -14.34
N GLY A 142 6.45 -16.65 -14.04
CA GLY A 142 5.79 -15.40 -13.66
C GLY A 142 5.67 -14.36 -14.78
N ASP A 143 5.75 -14.77 -16.05
CA ASP A 143 5.78 -13.89 -17.23
C ASP A 143 4.37 -13.75 -17.84
N CYS A 144 3.57 -12.83 -17.28
CA CYS A 144 2.21 -12.57 -17.75
C CYS A 144 2.13 -12.08 -19.19
N ALA A 145 3.17 -11.44 -19.72
CA ALA A 145 3.21 -11.04 -21.12
C ALA A 145 3.28 -12.29 -22.02
N LYS A 146 4.17 -13.24 -21.69
CA LYS A 146 4.24 -14.52 -22.42
C LYS A 146 3.00 -15.38 -22.27
N VAL A 147 2.35 -15.41 -21.09
CA VAL A 147 1.07 -16.11 -20.90
C VAL A 147 0.03 -15.60 -21.91
N ARG A 148 -0.11 -14.27 -22.03
CA ARG A 148 -1.04 -13.65 -23.00
C ARG A 148 -0.65 -13.95 -24.44
N THR A 149 0.62 -13.75 -24.81
CA THR A 149 1.10 -13.99 -26.17
C THR A 149 0.95 -15.46 -26.59
N ALA A 150 1.15 -16.40 -25.69
CA ALA A 150 0.94 -17.82 -25.97
C ALA A 150 -0.56 -18.14 -26.15
N GLN A 151 -1.43 -17.58 -25.31
CA GLN A 151 -2.87 -17.79 -25.40
C GLN A 151 -3.50 -17.13 -26.64
N ASP A 152 -2.94 -16.02 -27.13
CA ASP A 152 -3.41 -15.34 -28.35
C ASP A 152 -3.21 -16.19 -29.62
N GLN A 153 -2.39 -17.24 -29.57
CA GLN A 153 -2.20 -18.20 -30.68
C GLN A 153 -3.33 -19.25 -30.77
N VAL A 154 -4.17 -19.35 -29.74
CA VAL A 154 -5.23 -20.36 -29.66
C VAL A 154 -6.36 -20.05 -30.65
N TRP A 155 -6.61 -20.99 -31.55
CA TRP A 155 -7.71 -20.90 -32.53
C TRP A 155 -8.77 -21.97 -32.31
N LEU A 156 -9.78 -22.01 -33.17
CA LEU A 156 -10.95 -22.90 -33.00
C LEU A 156 -10.56 -24.39 -32.98
N GLY A 157 -9.52 -24.79 -33.73
CA GLY A 157 -9.01 -26.16 -33.75
C GLY A 157 -8.54 -26.64 -32.37
N ASP A 158 -7.74 -25.83 -31.67
CA ASP A 158 -7.21 -26.18 -30.34
C ASP A 158 -8.33 -26.27 -29.31
N ARG A 159 -9.34 -25.40 -29.40
CA ARG A 159 -10.49 -25.41 -28.50
C ARG A 159 -11.35 -26.67 -28.67
N VAL A 160 -11.42 -27.24 -29.86
CA VAL A 160 -12.13 -28.51 -30.12
C VAL A 160 -11.35 -29.70 -29.57
N VAL A 161 -10.03 -29.72 -29.75
CA VAL A 161 -9.20 -30.90 -29.42
C VAL A 161 -8.64 -30.88 -27.99
N ALA A 162 -8.55 -29.70 -27.36
CA ALA A 162 -7.96 -29.47 -26.04
C ALA A 162 -8.76 -28.47 -25.18
N GLY A 163 -10.10 -28.44 -25.31
CA GLY A 163 -10.97 -27.40 -24.74
C GLY A 163 -10.74 -27.08 -23.25
N ARG A 164 -10.56 -28.07 -22.37
CA ARG A 164 -10.29 -27.81 -20.94
C ARG A 164 -8.94 -27.15 -20.68
N GLN A 165 -7.92 -27.46 -21.48
CA GLN A 165 -6.59 -26.85 -21.32
C GLN A 165 -6.63 -25.39 -21.79
N MET A 166 -7.32 -25.13 -22.91
CA MET A 166 -7.49 -23.78 -23.43
C MET A 166 -8.31 -22.89 -22.47
N ASP A 167 -9.36 -23.43 -21.84
CA ASP A 167 -10.14 -22.70 -20.82
C ASP A 167 -9.31 -22.37 -19.57
N ARG A 168 -8.37 -23.23 -19.18
CA ARG A 168 -7.44 -22.92 -18.09
C ARG A 168 -6.50 -21.79 -18.47
N GLY A 169 -6.00 -21.78 -19.71
CA GLY A 169 -5.18 -20.68 -20.23
C GLY A 169 -5.93 -19.35 -20.26
N ASP A 170 -7.21 -19.35 -20.64
CA ASP A 170 -8.07 -18.15 -20.55
C ASP A 170 -8.21 -17.66 -19.10
N GLY A 171 -8.32 -18.60 -18.14
CA GLY A 171 -8.28 -18.29 -16.71
C GLY A 171 -6.96 -17.69 -16.24
N ASP A 172 -5.83 -18.24 -16.67
CA ASP A 172 -4.49 -17.72 -16.36
C ASP A 172 -4.29 -16.30 -16.93
N VAL A 173 -4.81 -16.00 -18.13
CA VAL A 173 -4.83 -14.65 -18.70
C VAL A 173 -5.66 -13.68 -17.85
N ALA A 174 -6.85 -14.09 -17.40
CA ALA A 174 -7.68 -13.27 -16.53
C ALA A 174 -7.00 -13.01 -15.16
N THR A 175 -6.32 -14.02 -14.60
CA THR A 175 -5.49 -13.84 -13.41
C THR A 175 -4.36 -12.85 -13.66
N CYS A 176 -3.67 -12.92 -14.81
CA CYS A 176 -2.64 -11.97 -15.19
C CYS A 176 -3.15 -10.53 -15.32
N ALA A 177 -4.34 -10.33 -15.89
CA ALA A 177 -4.98 -9.01 -15.91
C ALA A 177 -5.25 -8.48 -14.49
N THR A 178 -5.66 -9.37 -13.58
CA THR A 178 -5.94 -9.02 -12.17
C THR A 178 -4.64 -8.70 -11.40
N LEU A 179 -3.54 -9.41 -11.69
CA LEU A 179 -2.22 -9.13 -11.15
C LEU A 179 -1.67 -7.77 -11.59
N GLU A 180 -1.94 -7.34 -12.83
CA GLU A 180 -1.57 -5.99 -13.28
C GLU A 180 -2.35 -4.90 -12.54
N VAL A 181 -3.63 -5.14 -12.18
CA VAL A 181 -4.39 -4.23 -11.31
C VAL A 181 -3.77 -4.17 -9.92
N ALA A 182 -3.41 -5.32 -9.33
CA ALA A 182 -2.73 -5.37 -8.03
C ALA A 182 -1.40 -4.61 -8.06
N LYS A 183 -0.59 -4.84 -9.10
CA LYS A 183 0.68 -4.14 -9.33
C LYS A 183 0.48 -2.63 -9.49
N GLY A 184 -0.54 -2.19 -10.22
CA GLY A 184 -0.89 -0.77 -10.36
C GLY A 184 -1.19 -0.12 -9.01
N ASN A 185 -2.02 -0.78 -8.19
CA ASN A 185 -2.33 -0.31 -6.83
C ASN A 185 -1.08 -0.28 -5.91
N LEU A 186 -0.23 -1.31 -5.97
CA LEU A 186 1.01 -1.34 -5.18
C LEU A 186 2.01 -0.28 -5.64
N THR A 187 2.09 -0.02 -6.95
CA THR A 187 2.93 1.05 -7.50
C THR A 187 2.43 2.42 -7.07
N ALA A 188 1.11 2.66 -7.10
CA ALA A 188 0.50 3.88 -6.60
C ALA A 188 0.72 4.06 -5.09
N ALA A 189 0.64 2.97 -4.31
CA ALA A 189 0.92 3.01 -2.88
C ALA A 189 2.34 3.50 -2.58
N VAL A 190 3.34 2.97 -3.31
CA VAL A 190 4.73 3.40 -3.18
C VAL A 190 4.91 4.83 -3.71
N GLY A 191 4.38 5.16 -4.88
CA GLY A 191 4.60 6.45 -5.52
C GLY A 191 3.89 7.63 -4.86
N LEU A 192 2.88 7.38 -4.03
CA LEU A 192 2.07 8.42 -3.36
C LEU A 192 2.07 8.28 -1.83
N GLY A 193 2.77 7.28 -1.28
CA GLY A 193 2.67 6.94 0.16
C GLY A 193 1.25 6.54 0.61
N ASP A 194 0.41 6.02 -0.31
CA ASP A 194 -1.02 5.81 -0.06
C ASP A 194 -1.35 4.42 0.51
N VAL A 195 -1.84 4.40 1.75
CA VAL A 195 -2.28 3.19 2.46
C VAL A 195 -3.56 2.62 1.85
N VAL A 196 -4.42 3.43 1.22
CA VAL A 196 -5.64 2.93 0.58
C VAL A 196 -5.29 2.06 -0.62
N SER A 197 -4.43 2.56 -1.51
CA SER A 197 -3.89 1.80 -2.63
C SER A 197 -3.14 0.54 -2.17
N LEU A 198 -2.39 0.62 -1.05
CA LEU A 198 -1.74 -0.56 -0.47
C LEU A 198 -2.74 -1.64 -0.08
N LYS A 199 -3.81 -1.26 0.63
CA LYS A 199 -4.89 -2.18 1.03
C LYS A 199 -5.60 -2.80 -0.17
N LEU A 200 -5.88 -2.00 -1.21
CA LEU A 200 -6.50 -2.48 -2.44
C LEU A 200 -5.58 -3.48 -3.17
N GLY A 201 -4.29 -3.17 -3.29
CA GLY A 201 -3.29 -4.08 -3.86
C GLY A 201 -3.23 -5.42 -3.14
N TYR A 202 -3.14 -5.39 -1.80
CA TYR A 202 -3.16 -6.60 -0.98
C TYR A 202 -4.49 -7.37 -1.06
N GLY A 203 -5.62 -6.66 -1.12
CA GLY A 203 -6.95 -7.26 -1.25
C GLY A 203 -7.15 -8.00 -2.58
N VAL A 204 -6.62 -7.45 -3.67
CA VAL A 204 -6.65 -8.09 -4.99
C VAL A 204 -5.65 -9.26 -5.06
N LEU A 205 -4.45 -9.09 -4.49
CA LEU A 205 -3.39 -10.09 -4.56
C LEU A 205 -3.62 -11.29 -3.63
N GLY A 206 -4.27 -11.10 -2.47
CA GLY A 206 -4.48 -12.15 -1.46
C GLY A 206 -5.11 -13.45 -2.00
N PRO A 207 -6.27 -13.40 -2.68
CA PRO A 207 -6.87 -14.60 -3.26
C PRO A 207 -5.96 -15.32 -4.27
N ILE A 208 -5.16 -14.57 -5.04
CA ILE A 208 -4.23 -15.12 -6.04
C ILE A 208 -3.02 -15.75 -5.34
N ALA A 209 -2.50 -15.08 -4.31
CA ALA A 209 -1.40 -15.55 -3.48
C ALA A 209 -1.74 -16.83 -2.70
N ALA A 210 -3.02 -17.17 -2.54
CA ALA A 210 -3.45 -18.43 -1.94
C ALA A 210 -3.47 -19.62 -2.95
N ASP A 211 -3.51 -19.36 -4.27
CA ASP A 211 -3.43 -20.43 -5.28
C ASP A 211 -1.96 -20.84 -5.49
N ALA A 212 -1.64 -22.09 -5.16
CA ALA A 212 -0.31 -22.66 -5.33
C ALA A 212 0.23 -22.54 -6.76
N ARG A 213 -0.64 -22.52 -7.77
CA ARG A 213 -0.25 -22.41 -9.19
C ARG A 213 0.18 -21.00 -9.60
N GLN A 214 -0.20 -19.98 -8.83
CA GLN A 214 0.06 -18.57 -9.15
C GLN A 214 1.16 -17.96 -8.27
N GLN A 215 1.81 -18.76 -7.42
CA GLN A 215 2.86 -18.31 -6.47
C GLN A 215 4.02 -17.58 -7.17
N ALA A 216 4.46 -18.08 -8.33
CA ALA A 216 5.55 -17.46 -9.09
C ALA A 216 5.15 -16.08 -9.62
N THR A 217 4.02 -16.00 -10.32
CA THR A 217 3.50 -14.76 -10.92
C THR A 217 3.17 -13.70 -9.87
N ALA A 218 2.49 -14.09 -8.77
CA ALA A 218 2.24 -13.20 -7.64
C ALA A 218 3.53 -12.82 -6.90
N GLY A 219 4.51 -13.73 -6.86
CA GLY A 219 5.83 -13.51 -6.29
C GLY A 219 6.60 -12.40 -7.01
N VAL A 220 6.59 -12.37 -8.35
CA VAL A 220 7.24 -11.30 -9.14
C VAL A 220 6.66 -9.93 -8.80
N VAL A 221 5.33 -9.82 -8.65
CA VAL A 221 4.66 -8.57 -8.25
C VAL A 221 5.10 -8.15 -6.84
N MET A 222 5.17 -9.09 -5.90
CA MET A 222 5.62 -8.78 -4.54
C MET A 222 7.10 -8.43 -4.46
N ASP A 223 7.96 -9.11 -5.19
CA ASP A 223 9.40 -8.83 -5.20
C ASP A 223 9.67 -7.44 -5.78
N ARG A 224 8.90 -7.05 -6.80
CA ARG A 224 8.93 -5.68 -7.32
C ARG A 224 8.46 -4.66 -6.27
N PHE A 225 7.32 -4.90 -5.63
CA PHE A 225 6.81 -4.02 -4.57
C PHE A 225 7.80 -3.87 -3.41
N VAL A 226 8.43 -4.96 -2.96
CA VAL A 226 9.46 -4.92 -1.91
C VAL A 226 10.67 -4.10 -2.34
N LYS A 227 11.10 -4.22 -3.60
CA LYS A 227 12.18 -3.41 -4.16
C LYS A 227 11.81 -1.93 -4.21
N ASP A 228 10.61 -1.62 -4.67
CA ASP A 228 10.12 -0.25 -4.76
C ASP A 228 9.97 0.38 -3.35
N LEU A 229 9.48 -0.39 -2.37
CA LEU A 229 9.42 0.00 -0.96
C LEU A 229 10.80 0.38 -0.38
N GLN A 230 11.87 -0.33 -0.77
CA GLN A 230 13.24 -0.03 -0.35
C GLN A 230 13.80 1.26 -0.97
N ALA A 231 13.24 1.69 -2.10
CA ALA A 231 13.67 2.88 -2.83
C ALA A 231 12.83 4.12 -2.51
N MET A 232 11.82 4.00 -1.64
CA MET A 232 10.96 5.10 -1.24
C MET A 232 11.68 6.16 -0.42
N GLU A 233 11.14 7.38 -0.50
CA GLU A 233 11.53 8.46 0.39
C GLU A 233 11.25 8.09 1.87
N PRO A 234 12.16 8.41 2.80
CA PRO A 234 12.08 8.00 4.20
C PRO A 234 10.73 8.28 4.87
N CYS A 235 10.19 9.49 4.75
CA CYS A 235 8.96 9.86 5.45
C CYS A 235 7.74 9.09 4.93
N GLU A 236 7.58 8.97 3.61
CA GLU A 236 6.47 8.23 2.99
C GLU A 236 6.54 6.74 3.33
N LEU A 237 7.76 6.19 3.36
CA LEU A 237 7.99 4.79 3.73
C LEU A 237 7.44 4.50 5.14
N THR A 238 7.63 5.40 6.11
CA THR A 238 7.15 5.18 7.48
C THR A 238 5.62 5.01 7.57
N THR A 239 4.87 5.68 6.70
CA THR A 239 3.42 5.56 6.63
C THR A 239 3.01 4.14 6.19
N LEU A 240 3.64 3.62 5.14
CA LEU A 240 3.35 2.27 4.63
C LEU A 240 3.83 1.17 5.59
N THR A 241 5.02 1.32 6.19
CA THR A 241 5.56 0.33 7.15
C THR A 241 4.69 0.23 8.39
N THR A 242 4.05 1.32 8.83
CA THR A 242 3.06 1.31 9.91
C THR A 242 1.93 0.32 9.61
N TRP A 243 1.33 0.42 8.42
CA TRP A 243 0.24 -0.47 8.05
C TRP A 243 0.73 -1.92 7.89
N LEU A 244 1.90 -2.11 7.29
CA LEU A 244 2.49 -3.44 7.13
C LEU A 244 2.69 -4.13 8.48
N GLN A 245 3.18 -3.41 9.50
CA GLN A 245 3.37 -3.96 10.85
C GLN A 245 2.06 -4.28 11.56
N ALA A 246 1.03 -3.46 11.37
CA ALA A 246 -0.26 -3.61 12.05
C ALA A 246 -1.12 -4.72 11.45
N ARG A 247 -0.86 -5.15 10.20
CA ARG A 247 -1.72 -6.14 9.55
C ARG A 247 -1.53 -7.55 10.14
N LYS A 248 -2.57 -8.37 9.99
CA LYS A 248 -2.49 -9.82 10.25
C LYS A 248 -1.68 -10.50 9.14
N LEU A 249 -0.72 -11.33 9.54
CA LEU A 249 0.07 -12.15 8.62
C LEU A 249 -0.78 -13.29 8.04
N SER A 250 -0.62 -13.54 6.74
CA SER A 250 -1.39 -14.54 5.98
C SER A 250 -0.69 -15.90 5.88
N GLY A 251 0.62 -15.96 6.18
CA GLY A 251 1.43 -17.17 6.01
C GLY A 251 1.82 -17.46 4.56
N ASP A 252 1.70 -16.47 3.68
CA ASP A 252 1.98 -16.58 2.24
C ASP A 252 3.00 -15.51 1.77
N LEU A 253 3.17 -15.39 0.46
CA LEU A 253 4.12 -14.46 -0.16
C LEU A 253 3.88 -12.97 0.19
N LEU A 254 2.68 -12.59 0.68
CA LEU A 254 2.39 -11.22 1.09
C LEU A 254 3.20 -10.79 2.33
N ASP A 255 3.62 -11.75 3.14
CA ASP A 255 4.42 -11.54 4.36
C ASP A 255 5.88 -11.18 4.05
N ARG A 256 6.33 -11.32 2.79
CA ARG A 256 7.69 -10.92 2.38
C ARG A 256 7.97 -9.44 2.65
N ALA A 257 7.00 -8.55 2.43
CA ALA A 257 7.17 -7.13 2.70
C ALA A 257 7.45 -6.87 4.20
N ASN A 258 6.73 -7.56 5.09
CA ASN A 258 6.86 -7.45 6.54
C ASN A 258 8.24 -7.89 7.00
N ALA A 259 8.78 -8.95 6.39
CA ALA A 259 10.10 -9.45 6.71
C ALA A 259 11.22 -8.42 6.43
N VAL A 260 10.99 -7.48 5.50
CA VAL A 260 11.95 -6.44 5.15
C VAL A 260 11.80 -5.19 6.04
N VAL A 261 10.61 -4.91 6.57
CA VAL A 261 10.33 -3.70 7.38
C VAL A 261 11.37 -3.46 8.49
N PRO A 262 11.73 -4.45 9.35
CA PRO A 262 12.71 -4.24 10.42
C PRO A 262 14.11 -3.85 9.95
N ARG A 263 14.44 -4.09 8.67
CA ARG A 263 15.74 -3.73 8.08
C ARG A 263 15.77 -2.31 7.53
N ILE A 264 14.62 -1.81 7.05
CA ILE A 264 14.52 -0.52 6.33
C ILE A 264 13.96 0.61 7.19
N GLU A 265 12.97 0.31 8.05
CA GLU A 265 12.23 1.32 8.79
C GLU A 265 13.10 2.10 9.81
N PRO A 266 14.08 1.51 10.53
CA PRO A 266 14.91 2.28 11.45
C PRO A 266 15.68 3.44 10.77
N ASN A 267 16.17 3.23 9.55
CA ASN A 267 16.81 4.30 8.77
C ASN A 267 15.79 5.35 8.33
N ALA A 268 14.63 4.89 7.85
CA ALA A 268 13.58 5.77 7.36
C ALA A 268 13.01 6.67 8.47
N LEU A 269 12.72 6.11 9.65
CA LEU A 269 12.27 6.87 10.82
C LEU A 269 13.29 7.90 11.28
N LEU A 270 14.59 7.54 11.28
CA LEU A 270 15.64 8.47 11.68
C LEU A 270 15.75 9.63 10.69
N ALA A 271 15.84 9.34 9.40
CA ALA A 271 15.96 10.35 8.35
C ALA A 271 14.73 11.26 8.30
N CYS A 272 13.52 10.70 8.46
CA CYS A 272 12.31 11.49 8.53
C CYS A 272 12.28 12.40 9.78
N ALA A 273 12.70 11.89 10.93
CA ALA A 273 12.80 12.69 12.16
C ALA A 273 13.85 13.82 12.05
N ASP A 274 15.00 13.54 11.44
CA ASP A 274 16.06 14.53 11.18
C ASP A 274 15.55 15.62 10.21
N ASP A 275 14.80 15.24 9.18
CA ASP A 275 14.21 16.17 8.20
C ASP A 275 13.18 17.11 8.83
N HIS A 276 12.20 16.59 9.59
CA HIS A 276 11.26 17.43 10.36
C HIS A 276 12.01 18.34 11.36
N ALA A 277 13.05 17.83 12.03
CA ALA A 277 13.86 18.63 12.94
C ALA A 277 14.61 19.76 12.23
N SER A 278 15.05 19.55 10.98
CA SER A 278 15.74 20.58 10.18
C SER A 278 14.83 21.75 9.79
N ARG A 279 13.51 21.50 9.72
CA ARG A 279 12.46 22.49 9.45
C ARG A 279 11.83 23.06 10.73
N GLU A 280 12.41 22.74 11.89
CA GLU A 280 11.91 23.15 13.21
C GLU A 280 10.49 22.62 13.54
N GLU A 281 10.04 21.57 12.85
CA GLU A 281 8.78 20.88 13.12
C GLU A 281 8.94 19.91 14.31
N TRP A 282 9.34 20.45 15.46
CA TRP A 282 9.77 19.70 16.64
C TRP A 282 8.75 18.68 17.16
N PRO A 283 7.43 18.96 17.22
CA PRO A 283 6.44 17.97 17.66
C PRO A 283 6.45 16.70 16.80
N THR A 284 6.50 16.87 15.47
CA THR A 284 6.51 15.76 14.50
C THR A 284 7.84 15.01 14.56
N ALA A 285 8.96 15.73 14.60
CA ALA A 285 10.29 15.14 14.76
C ALA A 285 10.39 14.30 16.05
N ARG A 286 9.89 14.83 17.18
CA ARG A 286 9.86 14.13 18.47
C ARG A 286 9.08 12.82 18.37
N ALA A 287 7.91 12.84 17.74
CA ALA A 287 7.08 11.63 17.56
C ALA A 287 7.81 10.55 16.75
N ALA A 288 8.48 10.94 15.66
CA ALA A 288 9.25 10.02 14.82
C ALA A 288 10.48 9.44 15.55
N TYR A 289 11.26 10.26 16.27
CA TYR A 289 12.36 9.79 17.12
C TYR A 289 11.86 8.83 18.21
N GLN A 290 10.75 9.17 18.87
CA GLN A 290 10.19 8.35 19.93
C GLN A 290 9.77 6.98 19.40
N ARG A 291 9.06 6.94 18.26
CA ARG A 291 8.67 5.70 17.60
C ARG A 291 9.87 4.83 17.26
N LEU A 292 10.95 5.41 16.74
CA LEU A 292 12.16 4.65 16.45
C LEU A 292 12.74 4.01 17.73
N VAL A 293 12.83 4.77 18.82
CA VAL A 293 13.40 4.27 20.08
C VAL A 293 12.51 3.22 20.74
N THR A 294 11.18 3.34 20.63
CA THR A 294 10.23 2.40 21.21
C THR A 294 10.11 1.11 20.39
N THR A 295 9.98 1.21 19.07
CA THR A 295 9.81 0.05 18.18
C THR A 295 11.14 -0.68 17.94
N TYR A 296 12.26 0.06 17.86
CA TYR A 296 13.57 -0.48 17.53
C TYR A 296 14.67 -0.10 18.54
N PRO A 297 14.52 -0.47 19.83
CA PRO A 297 15.43 -0.01 20.89
C PRO A 297 16.89 -0.47 20.72
N LYS A 298 17.11 -1.55 19.97
CA LYS A 298 18.43 -2.16 19.71
C LYS A 298 19.01 -1.77 18.34
N ALA A 299 18.29 -1.01 17.50
CA ALA A 299 18.82 -0.56 16.22
C ALA A 299 19.94 0.46 16.42
N LYS A 300 20.95 0.47 15.54
CA LYS A 300 22.10 1.40 15.63
C LYS A 300 21.64 2.87 15.63
N GLN A 301 20.57 3.14 14.90
CA GLN A 301 19.91 4.44 14.73
C GLN A 301 19.29 4.94 16.04
N ALA A 302 18.93 4.04 16.97
CA ALA A 302 18.28 4.40 18.23
C ALA A 302 19.14 5.28 19.12
N VAL A 303 20.47 5.17 19.04
CA VAL A 303 21.39 6.03 19.79
C VAL A 303 21.22 7.49 19.36
N ARG A 304 21.27 7.76 18.05
CA ARG A 304 21.07 9.10 17.50
C ARG A 304 19.64 9.59 17.72
N ALA A 305 18.65 8.72 17.57
CA ALA A 305 17.26 9.09 17.81
C ALA A 305 16.98 9.49 19.26
N ARG A 306 17.63 8.86 20.26
CA ARG A 306 17.53 9.31 21.67
C ARG A 306 18.08 10.71 21.86
N ALA A 307 19.20 11.05 21.23
CA ALA A 307 19.74 12.41 21.26
C ALA A 307 18.80 13.41 20.58
N GLY A 308 18.23 13.03 19.41
CA GLY A 308 17.21 13.80 18.71
C GLY A 308 15.96 14.04 19.56
N LEU A 309 15.51 13.03 20.30
CA LEU A 309 14.36 13.12 21.21
C LEU A 309 14.58 14.15 22.33
N VAL A 310 15.78 14.17 22.92
CA VAL A 310 16.17 15.17 23.92
C VAL A 310 16.15 16.56 23.29
N ARG A 311 16.79 16.73 22.13
CA ARG A 311 16.82 18.02 21.42
C ARG A 311 15.42 18.54 21.07
N ALA A 312 14.56 17.70 20.50
CA ALA A 312 13.20 18.07 20.14
C ALA A 312 12.35 18.41 21.38
N THR A 313 12.53 17.67 22.48
CA THR A 313 11.85 17.97 23.75
C THR A 313 12.26 19.34 24.29
N LEU A 314 13.57 19.64 24.29
CA LEU A 314 14.07 20.94 24.74
C LEU A 314 13.55 22.10 23.88
N ALA A 315 13.48 21.90 22.56
CA ALA A 315 12.96 22.92 21.65
C ALA A 315 11.47 23.19 21.90
N ILE A 316 10.65 22.14 22.07
CA ILE A 316 9.22 22.28 22.40
C ILE A 316 9.02 22.95 23.76
N GLU A 317 9.81 22.58 24.76
CA GLU A 317 9.75 23.22 26.08
C GLU A 317 10.10 24.71 26.01
N LEU A 318 11.16 25.07 25.27
CA LEU A 318 11.58 26.46 25.09
C LEU A 318 10.53 27.30 24.36
N ASP A 319 9.94 26.75 23.30
CA ASP A 319 8.88 27.40 22.53
C ASP A 319 7.62 27.65 23.38
N ASN A 320 7.20 26.65 24.16
CA ASN A 320 6.09 26.80 25.09
C ASN A 320 6.36 27.88 26.16
N VAL A 321 7.59 27.94 26.70
CA VAL A 321 7.96 29.02 27.63
C VAL A 321 7.89 30.38 26.91
N ARG A 322 8.44 30.51 25.71
CA ARG A 322 8.42 31.77 24.95
C ARG A 322 6.99 32.25 24.70
N SER A 323 6.08 31.37 24.29
CA SER A 323 4.65 31.71 24.16
C SER A 323 4.07 32.24 25.47
N LEU A 324 4.26 31.53 26.58
CA LEU A 324 3.75 31.96 27.89
C LEU A 324 4.33 33.29 28.38
N LEU A 325 5.56 33.62 28.00
CA LEU A 325 6.17 34.93 28.29
C LEU A 325 5.54 36.03 27.43
N LEU A 326 5.36 35.79 26.13
CA LEU A 326 4.74 36.73 25.19
C LEU A 326 3.28 37.04 25.56
N ASP A 327 2.54 36.02 26.00
CA ASP A 327 1.12 36.14 26.38
C ASP A 327 0.95 36.61 27.84
N ALA A 328 2.04 36.87 28.57
CA ALA A 328 2.06 37.21 30.00
C ALA A 328 1.37 36.17 30.92
N GLU A 329 1.24 34.92 30.48
CA GLU A 329 0.56 33.84 31.20
C GLU A 329 1.48 32.99 32.08
N TYR A 330 2.81 33.10 31.92
CA TYR A 330 3.77 32.25 32.62
C TYR A 330 3.57 32.26 34.15
N CYS A 331 3.27 33.41 34.73
CA CYS A 331 3.08 33.53 36.19
C CYS A 331 1.84 32.81 36.71
N SER A 332 0.82 32.66 35.88
CA SER A 332 -0.40 31.90 36.21
C SER A 332 -0.20 30.40 35.96
N ARG A 333 0.59 30.04 34.94
CA ARG A 333 0.85 28.66 34.53
C ARG A 333 2.33 28.42 34.24
N PRO A 334 3.19 28.33 35.26
CA PRO A 334 4.61 28.17 35.06
C PRO A 334 4.93 26.90 34.27
N ALA A 335 5.75 27.04 33.24
CA ALA A 335 6.23 25.93 32.44
C ALA A 335 7.71 25.69 32.68
N LYS A 336 8.12 24.43 32.56
CA LYS A 336 9.53 24.06 32.64
C LYS A 336 10.23 24.20 31.29
N TYR A 337 11.50 24.57 31.33
CA TYR A 337 12.46 24.38 30.25
C TYR A 337 13.69 23.65 30.81
N SER A 338 13.74 22.34 30.62
CA SER A 338 14.75 21.48 31.26
C SER A 338 16.19 21.72 30.79
N GLY A 339 16.37 22.48 29.70
CA GLY A 339 17.67 22.95 29.20
C GLY A 339 18.24 24.13 29.96
N ALA A 340 17.44 24.81 30.80
CA ALA A 340 17.92 25.91 31.64
C ALA A 340 18.96 25.42 32.66
N LYS A 341 19.87 26.34 33.04
CA LYS A 341 20.77 26.10 34.16
C LYS A 341 19.97 25.95 35.46
N PRO A 342 20.37 25.04 36.36
CA PRO A 342 19.65 24.85 37.63
C PRO A 342 19.80 26.09 38.50
N TYR A 343 18.79 26.34 39.34
CA TYR A 343 18.85 27.41 40.33
C TYR A 343 19.91 27.08 41.41
N HIS A 344 20.94 27.92 41.54
CA HIS A 344 22.11 27.62 42.38
C HIS A 344 22.51 28.78 43.31
N ARG A 345 23.46 28.54 44.22
CA ARG A 345 24.06 29.61 45.02
C ARG A 345 24.84 30.58 44.12
N GLY A 346 24.83 31.85 44.46
CA GLY A 346 25.39 32.92 43.62
C GLY A 346 24.37 33.47 42.63
N PHE A 347 24.88 33.94 41.49
CA PHE A 347 24.11 34.71 40.53
C PHE A 347 23.24 33.84 39.60
N ASN A 348 21.95 34.17 39.51
CA ASN A 348 20.95 33.53 38.68
C ASN A 348 20.25 34.61 37.83
N PRO A 349 20.56 34.70 36.52
CA PRO A 349 19.84 35.58 35.62
C PRO A 349 18.35 35.25 35.59
N ALA A 350 17.51 36.29 35.50
CA ALA A 350 16.08 36.19 35.68
C ALA A 350 15.30 36.88 34.55
N ILE A 351 14.11 36.38 34.26
CA ILE A 351 13.07 37.13 33.53
C ILE A 351 12.11 37.71 34.57
N PHE A 352 11.80 39.00 34.48
CA PHE A 352 10.84 39.68 35.37
C PHE A 352 9.50 39.89 34.65
N LEU A 353 8.39 39.55 35.31
CA LEU A 353 7.03 39.65 34.76
C LEU A 353 6.05 40.23 35.79
N GLY A 354 4.90 40.72 35.29
CA GLY A 354 3.79 41.24 36.09
C GLY A 354 3.90 42.73 36.42
N ASP A 355 2.93 43.28 37.14
CA ASP A 355 2.79 44.74 37.34
C ASP A 355 3.97 45.39 38.06
N GLY A 356 4.64 44.66 38.96
CA GLY A 356 5.86 45.13 39.62
C GLY A 356 7.11 45.10 38.73
N SER A 357 7.02 44.64 37.48
CA SER A 357 8.16 44.57 36.55
C SER A 357 8.59 45.94 36.04
N GLN A 358 7.80 47.00 36.25
CA GLN A 358 8.20 48.39 35.98
C GLN A 358 9.50 48.78 36.72
N TYR A 359 9.82 48.12 37.84
CA TYR A 359 11.09 48.29 38.55
C TYR A 359 12.24 47.49 37.92
N ALA A 360 11.94 46.56 37.02
CA ALA A 360 12.93 45.73 36.34
C ALA A 360 13.76 46.52 35.30
N ASP A 361 13.22 47.60 34.74
CA ASP A 361 13.95 48.50 33.83
C ASP A 361 15.13 49.21 34.52
N GLN A 362 15.09 49.31 35.85
CA GLN A 362 16.15 49.90 36.68
C GLN A 362 17.20 48.86 37.12
N LEU A 363 16.97 47.57 36.81
CA LEU A 363 17.90 46.50 37.13
C LEU A 363 19.01 46.39 36.08
N PRO A 364 20.21 45.92 36.45
CA PRO A 364 21.26 45.66 35.49
C PRO A 364 20.80 44.68 34.41
N ALA A 365 21.16 44.92 33.15
CA ALA A 365 20.85 44.03 32.02
C ALA A 365 21.42 42.61 32.16
N ALA A 366 22.38 42.40 33.07
CA ALA A 366 22.84 41.06 33.41
C ALA A 366 21.79 40.27 34.21
N TRP A 367 21.00 40.96 35.04
CA TRP A 367 20.02 40.41 35.98
C TRP A 367 18.67 40.17 35.29
N SER A 368 18.22 41.15 34.49
CA SER A 368 16.99 41.06 33.69
C SER A 368 17.33 40.61 32.27
N ILE A 369 16.86 39.43 31.90
CA ILE A 369 17.10 38.78 30.61
C ILE A 369 15.77 38.59 29.90
N ASP A 370 15.72 38.84 28.59
CA ASP A 370 14.50 38.66 27.80
C ASP A 370 14.36 37.26 27.19
N ASP A 371 15.49 36.58 26.91
CA ASP A 371 15.48 35.24 26.32
C ASP A 371 15.52 34.14 27.38
N PRO A 372 14.49 33.27 27.49
CA PRO A 372 14.47 32.16 28.44
C PRO A 372 15.62 31.18 28.25
N TYR A 373 16.28 31.13 27.08
CA TYR A 373 17.47 30.31 26.88
C TYR A 373 18.64 30.69 27.81
N ARG A 374 18.69 31.96 28.25
CA ARG A 374 19.78 32.50 29.07
C ARG A 374 19.40 32.68 30.56
N ALA A 375 18.14 32.45 30.91
CA ALA A 375 17.63 32.63 32.26
C ALA A 375 17.74 31.34 33.10
N ASN A 376 17.89 31.51 34.42
CA ASN A 376 17.82 30.43 35.40
C ASN A 376 16.45 30.39 36.10
N ILE A 377 15.85 31.57 36.29
CA ILE A 377 14.61 31.76 37.06
C ILE A 377 13.66 32.72 36.34
N VAL A 378 12.38 32.66 36.69
CA VAL A 378 11.37 33.66 36.33
C VAL A 378 10.82 34.26 37.61
N VAL A 379 10.86 35.58 37.71
CA VAL A 379 10.38 36.37 38.86
C VAL A 379 9.05 36.99 38.47
N CYS A 380 7.99 36.46 39.04
CA CYS A 380 6.64 36.95 38.90
C CYS A 380 6.33 37.94 40.01
N THR A 381 6.05 39.18 39.62
CA THR A 381 5.71 40.27 40.52
C THR A 381 4.21 40.55 40.45
N GLU A 382 3.59 40.78 41.60
CA GLU A 382 2.19 41.19 41.68
C GLU A 382 2.12 42.73 41.78
N THR A 383 0.89 43.27 41.77
CA THR A 383 0.65 44.72 41.87
C THR A 383 1.36 45.31 43.10
N PRO A 384 2.19 46.36 42.91
CA PRO A 384 2.84 47.03 44.02
C PRO A 384 1.83 47.64 45.00
N GLY A 385 2.17 47.62 46.29
CA GLY A 385 1.37 48.19 47.37
C GLY A 385 2.17 49.09 48.30
N MET A 386 1.49 49.63 49.30
CA MET A 386 2.10 50.43 50.36
C MET A 386 2.50 49.54 51.54
N GLY A 387 3.74 49.68 51.99
CA GLY A 387 4.33 48.96 53.10
C GLY A 387 4.38 49.77 54.39
N ALA A 388 5.43 49.54 55.17
CA ALA A 388 5.66 50.28 56.41
C ALA A 388 5.79 51.79 56.13
N ALA A 389 5.16 52.58 57.00
CA ALA A 389 5.31 54.03 57.00
C ALA A 389 6.79 54.41 57.24
N VAL A 390 7.26 55.39 56.46
CA VAL A 390 8.63 55.93 56.52
C VAL A 390 8.61 57.27 57.24
N ARG A 391 7.76 58.21 56.78
CA ARG A 391 7.67 59.56 57.31
C ARG A 391 6.35 60.22 56.95
N THR A 392 5.78 60.97 57.89
CA THR A 392 4.63 61.87 57.64
C THR A 392 5.12 63.30 57.52
N CYS A 393 4.65 64.02 56.50
CA CYS A 393 5.04 65.40 56.25
C CYS A 393 3.83 66.32 56.01
N PRO A 394 3.89 67.56 56.51
CA PRO A 394 2.85 68.56 56.29
C PRO A 394 2.97 69.20 54.91
N TYR A 395 1.84 69.40 54.25
CA TYR A 395 1.72 70.12 52.98
C TYR A 395 0.66 71.19 53.09
N VAL A 396 0.90 72.31 52.40
CA VAL A 396 -0.09 73.39 52.22
C VAL A 396 -0.44 73.49 50.74
N PRO A 397 -1.70 73.82 50.39
CA PRO A 397 -2.10 74.03 49.01
C PRO A 397 -1.24 75.13 48.37
N GLU A 398 -0.72 74.87 47.17
CA GLU A 398 0.08 75.85 46.44
C GLU A 398 -0.75 77.10 46.07
N SER A 399 -2.07 76.95 45.93
CA SER A 399 -3.02 78.04 45.70
C SER A 399 -3.21 78.97 46.89
N ASP A 400 -2.88 78.54 48.11
CA ASP A 400 -2.96 79.35 49.33
C ASP A 400 -1.89 78.94 50.36
N PRO A 401 -0.63 79.33 50.15
CA PRO A 401 0.50 78.87 50.97
C PRO A 401 0.57 79.50 52.37
N TYR A 402 -0.20 80.56 52.64
CA TYR A 402 -0.18 81.27 53.93
C TYR A 402 -1.49 81.14 54.72
N GLY A 403 -2.59 80.70 54.11
CA GLY A 403 -3.90 80.52 54.75
C GLY A 403 -4.55 79.14 54.57
N GLY A 404 -3.97 78.27 53.74
CA GLY A 404 -4.52 76.94 53.46
C GLY A 404 -4.43 75.96 54.63
N ALA A 405 -5.35 74.99 54.66
CA ALA A 405 -5.31 73.91 55.65
C ALA A 405 -4.09 73.00 55.42
N ILE A 406 -3.40 72.64 56.50
CA ILE A 406 -2.26 71.72 56.44
C ILE A 406 -2.79 70.29 56.28
N THR A 407 -2.42 69.63 55.19
CA THR A 407 -2.65 68.20 54.97
C THR A 407 -1.43 67.42 55.42
N GLN A 408 -1.62 66.37 56.22
CA GLN A 408 -0.56 65.46 56.61
C GLN A 408 -0.53 64.29 55.63
N VAL A 409 0.58 64.11 54.92
CA VAL A 409 0.75 63.00 53.98
C VAL A 409 1.78 62.02 54.53
N THR A 410 1.41 60.76 54.67
CA THR A 410 2.29 59.69 55.14
C THR A 410 2.90 58.96 53.94
N PHE A 411 4.22 58.90 53.89
CA PHE A 411 4.96 58.18 52.85
C PHE A 411 5.32 56.78 53.31
N HIS A 412 4.98 55.78 52.50
CA HIS A 412 5.17 54.37 52.75
C HIS A 412 6.22 53.76 51.83
N LYS A 413 6.93 52.74 52.30
CA LYS A 413 7.77 51.91 51.43
C LYS A 413 6.92 51.26 50.35
N VAL A 414 7.49 51.03 49.16
CA VAL A 414 6.83 50.21 48.14
C VAL A 414 6.98 48.75 48.53
N THR A 415 5.88 47.99 48.51
CA THR A 415 5.88 46.53 48.63
C THR A 415 5.57 45.89 47.29
N VAL A 416 6.32 44.86 46.91
CA VAL A 416 6.05 44.07 45.70
C VAL A 416 6.01 42.60 46.11
N PRO A 417 4.83 41.97 46.16
CA PRO A 417 4.73 40.53 46.34
C PRO A 417 5.37 39.82 45.14
N THR A 418 6.25 38.87 45.40
CA THR A 418 7.03 38.18 44.36
C THR A 418 7.04 36.67 44.56
N LYS A 419 6.95 35.96 43.44
CA LYS A 419 7.10 34.50 43.34
C LYS A 419 8.22 34.20 42.35
N VAL A 420 9.17 33.39 42.77
CA VAL A 420 10.34 33.00 41.96
C VAL A 420 10.21 31.54 41.57
N TYR A 421 10.17 31.28 40.27
CA TYR A 421 10.10 29.94 39.70
C TYR A 421 11.44 29.56 39.08
N GLU A 422 11.94 28.36 39.38
CA GLU A 422 13.08 27.80 38.67
C GLU A 422 12.65 27.39 37.27
N LEU A 423 13.28 27.97 36.24
CA LEU A 423 12.91 27.72 34.85
C LEU A 423 13.15 26.25 34.45
N ARG A 424 14.21 25.64 34.97
CA ARG A 424 14.55 24.23 34.69
C ARG A 424 13.43 23.24 35.04
N THR A 425 12.74 23.49 36.15
CA THR A 425 11.76 22.55 36.71
C THR A 425 10.33 23.07 36.66
N GLY A 426 10.14 24.38 36.44
CA GLY A 426 8.86 25.07 36.54
C GLY A 426 8.34 25.20 37.97
N ARG A 427 9.16 24.89 38.99
CA ARG A 427 8.73 24.86 40.39
C ARG A 427 9.02 26.17 41.10
N LEU A 428 8.14 26.54 42.03
CA LEU A 428 8.35 27.67 42.94
C LEU A 428 9.55 27.37 43.85
N VAL A 429 10.55 28.25 43.86
CA VAL A 429 11.77 28.12 44.67
C VAL A 429 11.90 29.19 45.75
N ALA A 430 11.23 30.32 45.58
CA ALA A 430 11.12 31.35 46.61
C ALA A 430 9.80 32.13 46.47
N SER A 431 9.28 32.62 47.58
CA SER A 431 8.16 33.56 47.63
C SER A 431 8.49 34.60 48.70
N ALA A 432 8.44 35.88 48.34
CA ALA A 432 8.82 36.96 49.24
C ALA A 432 8.10 38.25 48.87
N THR A 433 7.95 39.15 49.83
CA THR A 433 7.52 40.53 49.57
C THR A 433 8.75 41.42 49.56
N VAL A 434 9.12 41.92 48.39
CA VAL A 434 10.21 42.87 48.23
C VAL A 434 9.76 44.20 48.83
N GLN A 435 10.60 44.79 49.68
CA GLN A 435 10.36 46.12 50.23
C GLN A 435 11.39 47.09 49.68
N ILE A 436 10.92 48.16 49.06
CA ILE A 436 11.76 49.17 48.43
C ILE A 436 11.63 50.44 49.26
N ALA A 437 12.76 50.88 49.80
CA ALA A 437 12.88 52.20 50.43
C ALA A 437 13.12 53.26 49.34
N GLY A 438 12.80 54.50 49.67
CA GLY A 438 12.94 55.63 48.75
C GLY A 438 12.94 56.94 49.52
N ASP A 439 13.05 58.01 48.76
CA ASP A 439 12.92 59.35 49.30
C ASP A 439 11.46 59.63 49.65
N ALA A 440 11.26 60.26 50.80
CA ALA A 440 9.97 60.66 51.32
C ALA A 440 9.88 62.18 51.39
N CYS A 441 8.67 62.72 51.34
CA CYS A 441 8.40 64.15 51.47
C CYS A 441 9.07 65.01 50.39
N PRO A 442 8.68 64.86 49.12
CA PRO A 442 9.09 65.78 48.07
C PRO A 442 8.59 67.19 48.39
N TYR A 443 9.22 68.20 47.78
CA TYR A 443 8.86 69.60 47.99
C TYR A 443 7.47 69.94 47.41
N HIS A 444 7.07 69.26 46.32
CA HIS A 444 5.74 69.34 45.72
C HIS A 444 5.09 67.95 45.69
N LEU A 445 3.77 67.90 45.83
CA LEU A 445 2.96 66.71 45.59
C LEU A 445 2.43 66.73 44.17
N ASP A 446 2.21 65.54 43.60
CA ASP A 446 1.60 65.43 42.29
C ASP A 446 0.09 65.79 42.34
N PRO A 447 -0.47 66.38 41.28
CA PRO A 447 -1.91 66.64 41.20
C PRO A 447 -2.70 65.33 41.33
N GLY A 448 -3.39 65.15 42.45
CA GLY A 448 -4.14 63.92 42.77
C GLY A 448 -3.56 63.08 43.90
N SER A 449 -2.48 63.53 44.55
CA SER A 449 -1.96 62.86 45.75
C SER A 449 -3.00 62.72 46.87
N THR A 450 -2.86 61.66 47.66
CA THR A 450 -3.74 61.34 48.79
C THR A 450 -3.03 61.53 50.14
N GLU A 451 -3.71 61.21 51.25
CA GLU A 451 -3.11 61.25 52.59
C GLU A 451 -2.04 60.17 52.81
N ASP A 452 -2.00 59.15 51.94
CA ASP A 452 -0.99 58.10 51.93
C ASP A 452 -0.34 58.03 50.54
N GLU A 453 0.99 58.08 50.51
CA GLU A 453 1.77 58.07 49.27
C GLU A 453 2.90 57.04 49.33
N SER A 454 3.36 56.58 48.17
CA SER A 454 4.57 55.75 48.11
C SER A 454 5.82 56.62 48.06
N VAL A 455 6.90 56.15 48.69
CA VAL A 455 8.23 56.75 48.52
C VAL A 455 8.72 56.63 47.07
N THR A 456 9.58 57.55 46.63
CA THR A 456 10.22 57.50 45.32
C THR A 456 11.56 56.76 45.41
N PRO A 457 11.69 55.53 44.87
CA PRO A 457 12.94 54.79 44.93
C PRO A 457 13.98 55.31 43.94
N SER A 458 15.26 55.27 44.33
CA SER A 458 16.39 55.35 43.40
C SER A 458 16.75 53.98 42.82
N ASP A 459 17.42 53.96 41.66
CA ASP A 459 17.92 52.71 41.03
C ASP A 459 18.71 51.83 42.01
N ALA A 460 19.57 52.44 42.84
CA ALA A 460 20.37 51.72 43.82
C ALA A 460 19.51 51.03 44.90
N GLN A 461 18.41 51.67 45.31
CA GLN A 461 17.47 51.10 46.28
C GLN A 461 16.66 49.96 45.66
N VAL A 462 16.21 50.11 44.40
CA VAL A 462 15.54 49.04 43.67
C VAL A 462 16.47 47.84 43.49
N GLN A 463 17.70 48.07 43.04
CA GLN A 463 18.71 47.01 42.88
C GLN A 463 18.99 46.30 44.20
N ALA A 464 19.16 47.04 45.31
CA ALA A 464 19.38 46.45 46.63
C ALA A 464 18.19 45.59 47.08
N ALA A 465 16.97 46.01 46.79
CA ALA A 465 15.74 45.30 47.18
C ALA A 465 15.54 44.00 46.39
N PHE A 466 15.85 43.99 45.09
CA PHE A 466 15.70 42.81 44.22
C PHE A 466 16.90 41.86 44.23
N ARG A 467 18.09 42.32 44.65
CA ARG A 467 19.32 41.52 44.71
C ARG A 467 19.16 40.13 45.34
N PRO A 468 18.44 39.95 46.47
CA PRO A 468 18.29 38.63 47.10
C PRO A 468 17.54 37.60 46.25
N LEU A 469 16.76 38.04 45.26
CA LEU A 469 16.02 37.15 44.35
C LEU A 469 16.93 36.55 43.26
N VAL A 470 17.93 37.32 42.81
CA VAL A 470 18.85 36.93 41.73
C VAL A 470 20.22 36.46 42.25
N VAL A 471 20.64 36.91 43.43
CA VAL A 471 21.87 36.46 44.10
C VAL A 471 21.48 35.67 45.34
N ARG A 472 21.56 34.34 45.21
CA ARG A 472 21.28 33.44 46.33
C ARG A 472 22.53 33.29 47.22
N PRO A 473 22.42 33.48 48.54
CA PRO A 473 23.53 33.31 49.47
C PRO A 473 24.06 31.87 49.57
#